data_AF-A0A5C3M0V2-F1
#
_entry.id   AF-A0A5C3M0V2-F1
#
_cell.length_a   1.000
_cell.length_b   1.000
_cell.length_c   1.000
_cell.angle_alpha   90.00
_cell.angle_beta   90.00
_cell.angle_gamma   90.00
#
_symmetry.space_group_name_H-M   'P 1'
#
loop_
_entity.id
_entity.type
_entity.pdbx_description
1 polymer ?
#
loop_
_entity_poly.entity_id
_entity_poly.type
_entity_poly.pdbx_seq_one_letter_code
_entity_poly.pdbx_strand_id
1 'polypeptide(L)'
;MSNIATKCVHLRIAQSSRCAGARYLSSNAPRRQQTEQPFPLPRSSKRRPFATIALASILALGAYTLGSIYPPTPLSVLFPRPAPPPPNSDSPESRTYTENLETQLQNLPFLQEHRSKEDANEWYEARPYQNFPEERRVNNLSAGALRGPGKLALPPLVRSRKDESESIIVVHLGRGLCGHDGIVHGGLLATLLDESLGRMAINNLPEKVGVTAKLALNYKAPTRADQFVIIRTSLIETKGRKAIVKGHVEDLNGTLLVEATATFVQPRYAKLLNSAHLRQAMGEPPKSDEPLHLADGENVSKLGVHIDGKKE
;
A
#
# COMPACT_ATOMS: atom_id res chain seq x y z
N MET A 1 18.65 38.50 32.63
CA MET A 1 20.07 38.35 33.03
C MET A 1 20.73 37.36 32.09
N SER A 2 21.84 37.77 31.43
CA SER A 2 22.85 36.93 30.71
C SER A 2 22.34 36.00 29.59
N ASN A 3 22.44 36.22 28.28
CA ASN A 3 23.47 36.77 27.36
C ASN A 3 24.57 35.75 26.92
N ILE A 4 24.92 35.78 25.61
CA ILE A 4 26.18 35.32 24.92
C ILE A 4 26.21 33.86 24.41
N ALA A 5 26.66 33.48 23.19
CA ALA A 5 27.03 34.21 21.96
C ALA A 5 27.17 33.26 20.75
N THR A 6 26.96 33.85 19.58
CA THR A 6 27.22 33.38 18.21
C THR A 6 28.72 33.31 17.90
N LYS A 7 29.20 32.26 17.22
CA LYS A 7 30.55 32.21 16.63
C LYS A 7 30.50 32.40 15.12
N CYS A 8 31.16 33.47 14.67
CA CYS A 8 31.47 33.82 13.30
C CYS A 8 32.94 33.45 13.04
N VAL A 9 33.27 32.86 11.88
CA VAL A 9 34.65 32.52 11.49
C VAL A 9 35.08 33.42 10.33
N HIS A 10 36.02 34.31 10.62
CA HIS A 10 36.75 35.15 9.67
C HIS A 10 38.12 34.50 9.41
N LEU A 11 38.48 34.25 8.15
CA LEU A 11 39.82 33.83 7.77
C LEU A 11 40.63 35.05 7.28
N ARG A 12 41.82 35.24 7.87
CA ARG A 12 42.73 36.38 7.69
C ARG A 12 43.62 36.26 6.44
N ILE A 13 43.87 37.41 5.83
CA ILE A 13 44.88 37.70 4.82
C ILE A 13 46.26 37.81 5.50
N ALA A 14 47.30 37.22 4.90
CA ALA A 14 48.68 37.42 5.30
C ALA A 14 49.44 38.19 4.21
N GLN A 15 50.01 39.33 4.60
CA GLN A 15 51.06 40.06 3.87
C GLN A 15 52.42 39.64 4.43
N SER A 16 53.45 39.58 3.58
CA SER A 16 54.82 39.80 4.01
C SER A 16 55.64 40.48 2.91
N SER A 17 56.69 41.15 3.35
CA SER A 17 57.26 42.36 2.79
C SER A 17 58.75 42.23 2.48
N ARG A 18 59.18 42.91 1.39
CA ARG A 18 60.45 43.61 1.11
C ARG A 18 61.80 42.92 1.42
N CYS A 19 62.72 42.94 0.46
CA CYS A 19 63.85 43.90 0.44
C CYS A 19 64.71 43.79 -0.83
N ALA A 20 65.27 44.93 -1.22
CA ALA A 20 66.05 45.17 -2.43
C ALA A 20 67.55 44.87 -2.24
N GLY A 21 68.24 44.60 -3.35
CA GLY A 21 69.70 44.53 -3.40
C GLY A 21 70.18 44.56 -4.85
N ALA A 22 70.47 45.75 -5.37
CA ALA A 22 71.10 45.95 -6.66
C ALA A 22 72.62 45.79 -6.55
N ARG A 23 73.25 45.07 -7.49
CA ARG A 23 74.64 45.31 -7.90
C ARG A 23 74.77 45.14 -9.40
N TYR A 24 75.22 46.23 -10.02
CA TYR A 24 75.72 46.31 -11.38
C TYR A 24 77.03 45.53 -11.50
N LEU A 25 77.15 44.65 -12.48
CA LEU A 25 78.42 44.34 -13.13
C LEU A 25 78.20 44.20 -14.64
N SER A 26 78.90 45.09 -15.34
CA SER A 26 79.05 45.17 -16.79
C SER A 26 79.96 44.05 -17.29
N SER A 27 79.56 43.35 -18.35
CA SER A 27 80.47 42.57 -19.20
C SER A 27 79.83 42.31 -20.56
N ASN A 28 80.56 42.67 -21.61
CA ASN A 28 80.18 42.60 -23.02
C ASN A 28 80.09 41.15 -23.53
N ALA A 29 78.99 40.85 -24.25
CA ALA A 29 78.86 40.06 -25.49
C ALA A 29 79.56 38.66 -25.59
N PRO A 30 78.90 37.62 -26.17
CA PRO A 30 78.37 37.71 -27.52
C PRO A 30 76.93 37.25 -27.71
N ARG A 31 76.36 37.85 -28.76
CA ARG A 31 75.06 37.69 -29.37
C ARG A 31 74.70 36.22 -29.61
N ARG A 32 73.91 35.64 -28.71
CA ARG A 32 73.17 34.39 -28.95
C ARG A 32 71.89 34.76 -29.70
N GLN A 33 71.73 34.28 -30.93
CA GLN A 33 70.47 34.39 -31.67
C GLN A 33 69.37 33.73 -30.82
N GLN A 34 68.58 34.53 -30.12
CA GLN A 34 67.32 34.10 -29.54
C GLN A 34 66.32 34.05 -30.69
N THR A 35 66.05 32.85 -31.16
CA THR A 35 64.84 32.55 -31.92
C THR A 35 63.66 32.96 -31.03
N GLU A 36 62.93 34.01 -31.42
CA GLU A 36 61.65 34.35 -30.79
C GLU A 36 60.74 33.12 -30.87
N GLN A 37 60.55 32.44 -29.74
CA GLN A 37 59.47 31.48 -29.57
C GLN A 37 58.19 32.32 -29.38
N PRO A 38 57.21 32.27 -30.30
CA PRO A 38 55.96 32.98 -30.09
C PRO A 38 55.28 32.41 -28.84
N PHE A 39 54.83 33.29 -27.94
CA PHE A 39 53.96 32.91 -26.83
C PHE A 39 52.79 32.06 -27.35
N PRO A 40 52.39 30.98 -26.66
CA PRO A 40 51.30 30.14 -27.12
C PRO A 40 50.01 30.97 -27.12
N LEU A 41 49.48 31.26 -28.30
CA LEU A 41 48.11 31.76 -28.43
C LEU A 41 47.18 30.76 -27.71
N PRO A 42 46.24 31.21 -26.86
CA PRO A 42 45.26 30.31 -26.30
C PRO A 42 44.54 29.64 -27.47
N ARG A 43 44.64 28.31 -27.57
CA ARG A 43 43.88 27.54 -28.54
C ARG A 43 42.41 27.84 -28.27
N SER A 44 41.82 28.71 -29.07
CA SER A 44 40.37 28.91 -29.13
C SER A 44 39.80 27.57 -29.58
N SER A 45 39.41 26.74 -28.62
CA SER A 45 38.56 25.59 -28.87
C SER A 45 37.25 26.15 -29.40
N LYS A 46 37.07 26.11 -30.73
CA LYS A 46 35.79 26.37 -31.38
C LYS A 46 34.85 25.26 -30.93
N ARG A 47 34.30 25.36 -29.72
CA ARG A 47 33.18 24.53 -29.25
C ARG A 47 32.07 24.72 -30.28
N ARG A 48 31.67 23.65 -30.97
CA ARG A 48 30.63 23.68 -32.00
C ARG A 48 29.28 23.92 -31.30
N PRO A 49 28.73 25.15 -31.27
CA PRO A 49 27.56 25.46 -30.45
C PRO A 49 26.33 24.68 -30.92
N PHE A 50 26.25 24.38 -32.22
CA PHE A 50 25.18 23.60 -32.82
C PHE A 50 25.11 22.16 -32.31
N ALA A 51 26.24 21.50 -32.09
CA ALA A 51 26.25 20.12 -31.58
C ALA A 51 25.77 20.07 -30.12
N THR A 52 26.17 21.05 -29.30
CA THR A 52 25.71 21.17 -27.92
C THR A 52 24.23 21.54 -27.82
N ILE A 53 23.74 22.42 -28.69
CA ILE A 53 22.31 22.79 -28.75
C ILE A 53 21.49 21.58 -29.21
N ALA A 54 21.90 20.87 -30.26
CA ALA A 54 21.20 19.68 -30.73
C ALA A 54 21.11 18.59 -29.65
N LEU A 55 22.21 18.33 -28.95
CA LEU A 55 22.22 17.37 -27.84
C LEU A 55 21.31 17.82 -26.69
N ALA A 56 21.33 19.10 -26.32
CA ALA A 56 20.47 19.66 -25.28
C ALA A 56 18.98 19.57 -25.66
N SER A 57 18.62 19.84 -26.92
CA SER A 57 17.24 19.72 -27.41
C SER A 57 16.76 18.26 -27.41
N ILE A 58 17.61 17.31 -27.81
CA ILE A 58 17.28 15.87 -27.77
C ILE A 58 17.07 15.43 -26.32
N LEU A 59 17.94 15.84 -25.39
CA LEU A 59 17.80 15.53 -23.98
C LEU A 59 16.55 16.17 -23.38
N ALA A 60 16.24 17.43 -23.72
CA ALA A 60 15.05 18.11 -23.24
C ALA A 60 13.77 17.47 -23.78
N LEU A 61 13.74 17.11 -25.07
CA LEU A 61 12.61 16.41 -25.66
C LEU A 61 12.45 15.01 -25.05
N GLY A 62 13.54 14.27 -24.87
CA GLY A 62 13.54 12.97 -24.20
C GLY A 62 13.07 13.06 -22.75
N ALA A 63 13.52 14.06 -21.99
CA ALA A 63 13.07 14.29 -20.63
C ALA A 63 11.59 14.70 -20.56
N TYR A 64 11.13 15.54 -21.50
CA TYR A 64 9.73 15.93 -21.60
C TYR A 64 8.83 14.75 -21.98
N THR A 65 9.22 13.93 -22.96
CA THR A 65 8.45 12.75 -23.36
C THR A 65 8.40 11.73 -22.24
N LEU A 66 9.53 11.41 -21.61
CA LEU A 66 9.56 10.52 -20.44
C LEU A 66 8.74 11.07 -19.27
N GLY A 67 8.88 12.36 -18.96
CA GLY A 67 8.11 13.01 -17.90
C GLY A 67 6.61 13.11 -18.19
N SER A 68 6.22 13.17 -19.47
CA SER A 68 4.80 13.15 -19.88
C SER A 68 4.21 11.74 -19.81
N ILE A 69 4.99 10.72 -20.17
CA ILE A 69 4.58 9.31 -20.08
C ILE A 69 4.57 8.83 -18.62
N TYR A 70 5.49 9.34 -17.79
CA TYR A 70 5.61 9.00 -16.37
C TYR A 70 5.59 10.28 -15.52
N PRO A 71 4.42 10.94 -15.40
CA PRO A 71 4.30 12.16 -14.62
C PRO A 71 4.66 11.88 -13.16
N PRO A 72 5.42 12.77 -12.51
CA PRO A 72 5.74 12.62 -11.10
C PRO A 72 4.46 12.57 -10.27
N THR A 73 4.50 11.80 -9.18
CA THR A 73 3.37 11.54 -8.27
C THR A 73 2.49 12.76 -7.97
N PRO A 74 3.01 13.93 -7.57
CA PRO A 74 2.15 15.09 -7.28
C PRO A 74 1.34 15.58 -8.49
N LEU A 75 1.90 15.57 -9.69
CA LEU A 75 1.18 15.99 -10.91
C LEU A 75 0.06 15.02 -11.26
N SER A 76 0.28 13.73 -11.05
CA SER A 76 -0.73 12.70 -11.33
C SER A 76 -1.93 12.73 -10.38
N VAL A 77 -1.81 13.40 -9.22
CA VAL A 77 -2.93 13.65 -8.31
C VAL A 77 -3.78 14.81 -8.85
N LEU A 78 -3.16 15.86 -9.37
CA LEU A 78 -3.88 17.01 -9.94
C LEU A 78 -4.53 16.69 -11.29
N PHE A 79 -3.88 15.86 -12.09
CA PHE A 79 -4.31 15.49 -13.44
C PHE A 79 -4.39 13.96 -13.57
N PRO A 80 -5.48 13.35 -13.07
CA PRO A 80 -5.66 11.91 -13.14
C PRO A 80 -5.82 11.46 -14.61
N ARG A 81 -5.25 10.30 -14.93
CA ARG A 81 -5.34 9.72 -16.27
C ARG A 81 -6.77 9.24 -16.52
N PRO A 82 -7.42 9.54 -17.64
CA PRO A 82 -8.70 8.92 -17.99
C PRO A 82 -8.59 7.39 -17.93
N ALA A 83 -9.57 6.72 -17.32
CA ALA A 83 -9.72 5.27 -17.38
C ALA A 83 -11.09 4.92 -17.96
N PRO A 84 -11.19 3.79 -18.70
CA PRO A 84 -12.47 3.29 -19.14
C PRO A 84 -13.36 2.93 -17.94
N PRO A 85 -14.69 3.01 -18.08
CA PRO A 85 -15.60 2.53 -17.04
C PRO A 85 -15.40 1.03 -16.80
N PRO A 86 -15.65 0.53 -15.58
CA PRO A 86 -15.60 -0.89 -15.31
C PRO A 86 -16.67 -1.65 -16.12
N PRO A 87 -16.44 -2.94 -16.43
CA PRO A 87 -17.43 -3.75 -17.12
C PRO A 87 -18.68 -3.92 -16.24
N ASN A 88 -19.82 -4.17 -16.88
CA ASN A 88 -21.06 -4.44 -16.16
C ASN A 88 -20.94 -5.75 -15.39
N SER A 89 -21.45 -5.80 -14.15
CA SER A 89 -21.26 -6.93 -13.22
C SER A 89 -21.60 -8.29 -13.83
N ASP A 90 -22.68 -8.38 -14.60
CA ASP A 90 -23.20 -9.64 -15.15
C ASP A 90 -22.67 -10.01 -16.53
N SER A 91 -21.78 -9.19 -17.10
CA SER A 91 -21.29 -9.40 -18.46
C SER A 91 -20.17 -10.45 -18.52
N PRO A 92 -19.97 -11.15 -19.66
CA PRO A 92 -18.84 -12.07 -19.83
C PRO A 92 -17.49 -11.39 -19.59
N GLU A 93 -17.35 -10.12 -19.97
CA GLU A 93 -16.13 -9.33 -19.77
C GLU A 93 -15.80 -9.12 -18.28
N SER A 94 -16.82 -8.98 -17.43
CA SER A 94 -16.65 -8.88 -15.97
C SER A 94 -16.08 -10.16 -15.36
N ARG A 95 -16.50 -11.33 -15.87
CA ARG A 95 -15.98 -12.64 -15.44
C ARG A 95 -14.51 -12.78 -15.80
N THR A 96 -14.16 -12.51 -17.04
CA THR A 96 -12.76 -12.52 -17.51
C THR A 96 -11.90 -11.50 -16.76
N TYR A 97 -12.42 -10.30 -16.49
CA TYR A 97 -11.74 -9.30 -15.66
C TYR A 97 -11.41 -9.84 -14.26
N THR A 98 -12.39 -10.50 -13.63
CA THR A 98 -12.25 -11.05 -12.27
C THR A 98 -11.29 -12.24 -12.25
N GLU A 99 -11.37 -13.14 -13.22
CA GLU A 99 -10.44 -14.28 -13.38
C GLU A 99 -9.00 -13.83 -13.61
N ASN A 100 -8.81 -12.79 -14.42
CA ASN A 100 -7.49 -12.20 -14.64
C ASN A 100 -6.93 -11.56 -13.36
N LEU A 101 -7.75 -10.83 -12.61
CA LEU A 101 -7.35 -10.29 -11.31
C LEU A 101 -7.02 -11.39 -10.31
N GLU A 102 -7.79 -12.47 -10.26
CA GLU A 102 -7.51 -13.61 -9.37
C GLU A 102 -6.18 -14.26 -9.75
N THR A 103 -5.93 -14.43 -11.04
CA THR A 103 -4.65 -14.94 -11.56
C THR A 103 -3.49 -14.02 -11.17
N GLN A 104 -3.66 -12.70 -11.25
CA GLN A 104 -2.65 -11.73 -10.80
C GLN A 104 -2.40 -11.84 -9.29
N LEU A 105 -3.47 -11.90 -8.48
CA LEU A 105 -3.41 -12.05 -7.03
C LEU A 105 -2.59 -13.29 -6.64
N GLN A 106 -2.87 -14.44 -7.25
CA GLN A 106 -2.17 -15.69 -6.95
C GLN A 106 -0.69 -15.69 -7.37
N ASN A 107 -0.34 -14.88 -8.37
CA ASN A 107 1.02 -14.76 -8.91
C ASN A 107 1.81 -13.58 -8.32
N LEU A 108 1.30 -12.88 -7.30
CA LEU A 108 2.04 -11.81 -6.66
C LEU A 108 3.35 -12.35 -6.03
N PRO A 109 4.52 -11.78 -6.36
CA PRO A 109 5.81 -12.26 -5.84
C PRO A 109 5.86 -12.29 -4.31
N PHE A 110 5.34 -11.25 -3.66
CA PHE A 110 5.23 -11.18 -2.20
C PHE A 110 4.44 -12.36 -1.61
N LEU A 111 3.33 -12.74 -2.24
CA LEU A 111 2.47 -13.81 -1.76
C LEU A 111 3.14 -15.18 -1.94
N GLN A 112 3.83 -15.39 -3.07
CA GLN A 112 4.61 -16.60 -3.33
C GLN A 112 5.76 -16.73 -2.33
N GLU A 113 6.52 -15.66 -2.11
CA GLU A 113 7.59 -15.61 -1.12
C GLU A 113 7.07 -15.97 0.28
N HIS A 114 5.97 -15.34 0.70
CA HIS A 114 5.35 -15.62 1.99
C HIS A 114 4.87 -17.07 2.12
N ARG A 115 4.40 -17.70 1.05
CA ARG A 115 3.99 -19.11 1.04
C ARG A 115 5.17 -20.07 1.10
N SER A 116 6.37 -19.65 0.69
CA SER A 116 7.59 -20.46 0.69
C SER A 116 8.50 -20.26 1.89
N LYS A 117 8.17 -19.35 2.82
CA LYS A 117 8.97 -19.14 4.04
C LYS A 117 9.02 -20.39 4.91
N GLU A 118 10.08 -20.52 5.70
CA GLU A 118 10.29 -21.66 6.60
C GLU A 118 9.13 -21.84 7.61
N ASP A 119 8.52 -20.74 8.05
CA ASP A 119 7.38 -20.72 8.97
C ASP A 119 6.02 -20.86 8.28
N ALA A 120 5.96 -21.13 6.97
CA ALA A 120 4.70 -21.14 6.21
C ALA A 120 3.63 -22.11 6.76
N ASN A 121 4.05 -23.17 7.44
CA ASN A 121 3.16 -24.14 8.11
C ASN A 121 2.47 -23.57 9.36
N GLU A 122 2.97 -22.48 9.94
CA GLU A 122 2.36 -21.75 11.05
C GLU A 122 1.20 -20.85 10.59
N TRP A 123 1.01 -20.70 9.28
CA TRP A 123 -0.02 -19.85 8.70
C TRP A 123 -1.14 -20.69 8.07
N TYR A 124 -2.35 -20.14 8.08
CA TYR A 124 -3.48 -20.65 7.29
C TYR A 124 -3.99 -19.55 6.36
N GLU A 125 -4.64 -19.97 5.28
CA GLU A 125 -5.20 -19.07 4.28
C GLU A 125 -6.72 -19.19 4.25
N ALA A 126 -7.41 -18.05 4.13
CA ALA A 126 -8.85 -17.96 4.10
C ALA A 126 -9.31 -16.92 3.08
N ARG A 127 -10.54 -17.11 2.58
CA ARG A 127 -11.25 -16.15 1.72
C ARG A 127 -12.53 -15.70 2.41
N PRO A 128 -12.46 -14.65 3.26
CA PRO A 128 -13.64 -14.09 3.88
C PRO A 128 -14.72 -13.76 2.85
N TYR A 129 -15.97 -13.99 3.23
CA TYR A 129 -17.16 -13.78 2.42
C TYR A 129 -17.34 -14.67 1.17
N GLN A 130 -16.43 -15.61 0.88
CA GLN A 130 -16.57 -16.48 -0.30
C GLN A 130 -17.86 -17.32 -0.25
N ASN A 131 -18.20 -17.86 0.92
CA ASN A 131 -19.39 -18.68 1.12
C ASN A 131 -20.53 -17.91 1.81
N PHE A 132 -20.56 -16.58 1.68
CA PHE A 132 -21.55 -15.75 2.36
C PHE A 132 -22.90 -15.78 1.60
N PRO A 133 -24.01 -16.19 2.25
CA PRO A 133 -25.31 -16.31 1.60
C PRO A 133 -25.76 -15.01 0.93
N GLU A 134 -26.38 -15.14 -0.24
CA GLU A 134 -26.79 -14.01 -1.08
C GLU A 134 -27.66 -12.98 -0.35
N GLU A 135 -28.69 -13.46 0.31
CA GLU A 135 -29.70 -12.64 1.02
C GLU A 135 -29.08 -11.76 2.12
N ARG A 136 -27.97 -12.23 2.72
CA ARG A 136 -27.23 -11.48 3.74
C ARG A 136 -26.16 -10.60 3.10
N ARG A 137 -25.56 -11.07 2.01
CA ARG A 137 -24.51 -10.37 1.26
C ARG A 137 -25.02 -9.03 0.75
N VAL A 138 -26.23 -8.98 0.19
CA VAL A 138 -26.81 -7.73 -0.37
C VAL A 138 -26.99 -6.64 0.68
N ASN A 139 -27.17 -7.02 1.95
CA ASN A 139 -27.35 -6.10 3.07
C ASN A 139 -26.05 -5.85 3.85
N ASN A 140 -24.89 -6.21 3.29
CA ASN A 140 -23.59 -6.00 3.90
C ASN A 140 -22.78 -4.97 3.10
N LEU A 141 -22.10 -4.06 3.81
CA LEU A 141 -21.31 -3.00 3.20
C LEU A 141 -20.15 -3.55 2.35
N SER A 142 -19.27 -4.35 2.93
CA SER A 142 -18.03 -4.83 2.30
C SER A 142 -18.23 -6.09 1.45
N ALA A 143 -19.12 -6.98 1.88
CA ALA A 143 -19.46 -8.20 1.15
C ALA A 143 -20.49 -7.96 0.04
N GLY A 144 -21.23 -6.85 0.08
CA GLY A 144 -22.26 -6.50 -0.90
C GLY A 144 -21.99 -5.18 -1.61
N ALA A 145 -22.39 -4.06 -0.99
CA ALA A 145 -22.46 -2.74 -1.64
C ALA A 145 -21.14 -2.28 -2.31
N LEU A 146 -20.00 -2.65 -1.73
CA LEU A 146 -18.67 -2.32 -2.24
C LEU A 146 -18.09 -3.35 -3.23
N ARG A 147 -18.81 -4.42 -3.54
CA ARG A 147 -18.39 -5.46 -4.49
C ARG A 147 -18.71 -5.12 -5.94
N GLY A 148 -17.96 -5.75 -6.83
CA GLY A 148 -18.16 -5.71 -8.28
C GLY A 148 -16.92 -5.24 -9.05
N PRO A 149 -16.95 -5.32 -10.38
CA PRO A 149 -15.85 -4.89 -11.24
C PRO A 149 -15.52 -3.41 -11.03
N GLY A 150 -14.23 -3.08 -11.03
CA GLY A 150 -13.75 -1.73 -10.72
C GLY A 150 -14.00 -1.26 -9.28
N LYS A 151 -14.51 -2.12 -8.39
CA LYS A 151 -14.58 -1.91 -6.94
C LYS A 151 -13.76 -2.99 -6.22
N LEU A 152 -14.31 -3.61 -5.17
CA LEU A 152 -13.74 -4.80 -4.52
C LEU A 152 -14.15 -6.04 -5.32
N ALA A 153 -13.52 -6.24 -6.48
CA ALA A 153 -13.88 -7.31 -7.41
C ALA A 153 -13.62 -8.72 -6.87
N LEU A 154 -12.57 -8.90 -6.07
CA LEU A 154 -12.18 -10.18 -5.50
C LEU A 154 -12.48 -10.28 -4.01
N PRO A 155 -12.94 -11.43 -3.48
CA PRO A 155 -12.85 -11.73 -2.06
C PRO A 155 -11.41 -11.53 -1.57
N PRO A 156 -11.20 -10.85 -0.44
CA PRO A 156 -9.85 -10.62 0.07
C PRO A 156 -9.17 -11.97 0.31
N LEU A 157 -7.87 -12.03 0.07
CA LEU A 157 -7.05 -13.18 0.45
C LEU A 157 -6.40 -12.88 1.79
N VAL A 158 -6.70 -13.69 2.79
CA VAL A 158 -6.15 -13.51 4.13
C VAL A 158 -5.24 -14.68 4.47
N ARG A 159 -4.03 -14.36 4.92
CA ARG A 159 -3.14 -15.30 5.59
C ARG A 159 -3.00 -14.89 7.05
N SER A 160 -3.27 -15.81 7.96
CA SER A 160 -3.21 -15.57 9.40
C SER A 160 -2.32 -16.60 10.07
N ARG A 161 -1.55 -16.19 11.09
CA ARG A 161 -0.87 -17.16 11.96
C ARG A 161 -1.92 -17.99 12.71
N LYS A 162 -1.64 -19.27 12.94
CA LYS A 162 -2.52 -20.21 13.66
C LYS A 162 -2.76 -19.81 15.12
N ASP A 163 -1.86 -19.02 15.70
CA ASP A 163 -2.00 -18.44 17.04
C ASP A 163 -2.79 -17.11 17.05
N GLU A 164 -3.26 -16.66 15.88
CA GLU A 164 -4.01 -15.41 15.67
C GLU A 164 -3.23 -14.14 16.09
N SER A 165 -1.91 -14.22 16.23
CA SER A 165 -1.06 -13.08 16.61
C SER A 165 -0.87 -12.07 15.48
N GLU A 166 -0.81 -12.55 14.24
CA GLU A 166 -0.54 -11.75 13.04
C GLU A 166 -1.41 -12.19 11.86
N SER A 167 -1.71 -11.25 10.97
CA SER A 167 -2.43 -11.53 9.73
C SER A 167 -2.06 -10.55 8.63
N ILE A 168 -2.07 -11.05 7.41
CA ILE A 168 -1.78 -10.34 6.17
C ILE A 168 -3.00 -10.51 5.26
N ILE A 169 -3.55 -9.39 4.82
CA ILE A 169 -4.71 -9.34 3.93
C ILE A 169 -4.28 -8.68 2.63
N VAL A 170 -4.56 -9.33 1.50
CA VAL A 170 -4.30 -8.78 0.17
C VAL A 170 -5.62 -8.45 -0.51
N VAL A 171 -5.76 -7.20 -0.95
CA VAL A 171 -6.99 -6.67 -1.55
C VAL A 171 -6.65 -5.85 -2.79
N HIS A 172 -7.42 -6.04 -3.87
CA HIS A 172 -7.39 -5.13 -5.01
C HIS A 172 -8.34 -3.96 -4.80
N LEU A 173 -7.87 -2.73 -5.02
CA LEU A 173 -8.66 -1.51 -4.87
C LEU A 173 -9.00 -0.92 -6.23
N GLY A 174 -10.20 -1.16 -6.73
CA GLY A 174 -10.63 -0.61 -8.02
C GLY A 174 -10.96 0.90 -7.97
N ARG A 175 -10.87 1.55 -9.13
CA ARG A 175 -11.10 3.00 -9.30
C ARG A 175 -12.50 3.49 -8.93
N GLY A 176 -13.53 2.66 -8.98
CA GLY A 176 -14.89 2.98 -8.54
C GLY A 176 -15.01 3.27 -7.03
N LEU A 177 -13.92 3.11 -6.28
CA LEU A 177 -13.82 3.39 -4.86
C LEU A 177 -12.98 4.64 -4.54
N CYS A 178 -12.70 5.45 -5.57
CA CYS A 178 -11.97 6.70 -5.43
C CYS A 178 -12.78 7.78 -4.71
N GLY A 179 -12.09 8.60 -3.91
CA GLY A 179 -12.66 9.85 -3.39
C GLY A 179 -12.34 11.02 -4.31
N HIS A 180 -11.08 11.11 -4.69
CA HIS A 180 -10.60 11.94 -5.79
C HIS A 180 -10.17 11.02 -6.91
N ASP A 181 -10.42 11.38 -8.16
CA ASP A 181 -10.18 10.46 -9.29
C ASP A 181 -8.73 9.93 -9.31
N GLY A 182 -8.59 8.60 -9.39
CA GLY A 182 -7.33 7.87 -9.29
C GLY A 182 -6.77 7.64 -7.86
N ILE A 183 -7.38 8.24 -6.83
CA ILE A 183 -7.00 8.11 -5.42
C ILE A 183 -8.14 7.48 -4.61
N VAL A 184 -7.86 6.33 -4.00
CA VAL A 184 -8.82 5.57 -3.19
C VAL A 184 -9.31 6.43 -2.02
N HIS A 185 -10.63 6.41 -1.78
CA HIS A 185 -11.24 7.20 -0.72
C HIS A 185 -10.67 6.80 0.66
N GLY A 186 -10.23 7.78 1.45
CA GLY A 186 -9.63 7.54 2.76
C GLY A 186 -10.57 6.78 3.72
N GLY A 187 -11.88 7.03 3.61
CA GLY A 187 -12.90 6.30 4.35
C GLY A 187 -13.01 4.82 3.97
N LEU A 188 -12.73 4.44 2.71
CA LEU A 188 -12.66 3.02 2.36
C LEU A 188 -11.48 2.34 3.05
N LEU A 189 -10.31 3.00 3.05
CA LEU A 189 -9.13 2.48 3.75
C LEU A 189 -9.41 2.33 5.25
N ALA A 190 -10.14 3.26 5.84
CA ALA A 190 -10.62 3.17 7.22
C ALA A 190 -11.52 1.94 7.41
N THR A 191 -12.49 1.70 6.52
CA THR A 191 -13.37 0.53 6.55
C THR A 191 -12.58 -0.78 6.46
N LEU A 192 -11.66 -0.90 5.50
CA LEU A 192 -10.85 -2.11 5.31
C LEU A 192 -9.95 -2.39 6.53
N LEU A 193 -9.39 -1.34 7.12
CA LEU A 193 -8.60 -1.46 8.36
C LEU A 193 -9.47 -1.85 9.56
N ASP A 194 -10.67 -1.28 9.70
CA ASP A 194 -11.61 -1.67 10.75
C ASP A 194 -11.99 -3.15 10.65
N GLU A 195 -12.30 -3.64 9.45
CA GLU A 195 -12.63 -5.05 9.22
C GLU A 195 -11.45 -5.98 9.47
N SER A 196 -10.26 -5.62 8.98
CA SER A 196 -9.04 -6.42 9.14
C SER A 196 -8.60 -6.51 10.60
N LEU A 197 -8.57 -5.37 11.30
CA LEU A 197 -8.26 -5.30 12.72
C LEU A 197 -9.36 -5.95 13.57
N GLY A 198 -10.61 -5.81 13.16
CA GLY A 198 -11.76 -6.44 13.79
C GLY A 198 -11.67 -7.95 13.73
N ARG A 199 -11.32 -8.53 12.57
CA ARG A 199 -11.07 -9.98 12.43
C ARG A 199 -10.06 -10.48 13.45
N MET A 200 -8.90 -9.83 13.51
CA MET A 200 -7.85 -10.19 14.46
C MET A 200 -8.31 -10.07 15.91
N ALA A 201 -8.96 -8.97 16.26
CA ALA A 201 -9.42 -8.74 17.62
C ALA A 201 -10.52 -9.74 18.03
N ILE A 202 -11.51 -9.97 17.17
CA ILE A 202 -12.60 -10.93 17.37
C ILE A 202 -12.03 -12.32 17.58
N ASN A 203 -11.08 -12.75 16.73
CA ASN A 203 -10.42 -14.04 16.87
C ASN A 203 -9.62 -14.19 18.16
N ASN A 204 -9.28 -13.09 18.84
CA ASN A 204 -8.55 -13.10 20.12
C ASN A 204 -9.42 -12.80 21.35
N LEU A 205 -10.71 -12.47 21.17
CA LEU A 205 -11.64 -12.27 22.28
C LEU A 205 -12.18 -13.61 22.82
N PRO A 206 -12.59 -13.68 24.10
CA PRO A 206 -13.08 -14.92 24.71
C PRO A 206 -14.26 -15.56 23.99
N GLU A 207 -15.30 -14.78 23.69
CA GLU A 207 -16.54 -15.28 23.06
C GLU A 207 -16.53 -15.16 21.53
N LYS A 208 -15.41 -14.70 20.96
CA LYS A 208 -15.26 -14.41 19.52
C LYS A 208 -16.36 -13.48 18.98
N VAL A 209 -16.71 -12.48 19.79
CA VAL A 209 -17.61 -11.39 19.42
C VAL A 209 -16.98 -10.10 19.92
N GLY A 210 -16.92 -9.09 19.05
CA GLY A 210 -16.33 -7.79 19.38
C GLY A 210 -16.95 -6.69 18.55
N VAL A 211 -16.98 -5.50 19.13
CA VAL A 211 -17.33 -4.26 18.42
C VAL A 211 -16.19 -3.26 18.53
N THR A 212 -16.04 -2.41 17.53
CA THR A 212 -15.03 -1.35 17.52
C THR A 212 -15.39 -0.31 18.58
N ALA A 213 -14.50 -0.09 19.55
CA ALA A 213 -14.65 0.99 20.54
C ALA A 213 -13.86 2.23 20.14
N LYS A 214 -12.70 2.06 19.49
CA LYS A 214 -11.87 3.15 18.98
C LYS A 214 -11.10 2.66 17.76
N LEU A 215 -11.06 3.48 16.72
CA LEU A 215 -10.17 3.33 15.56
C LEU A 215 -9.42 4.66 15.38
N ALA A 216 -8.10 4.62 15.40
CA ALA A 216 -7.24 5.76 15.12
C ALA A 216 -6.39 5.48 13.88
N LEU A 217 -6.35 6.44 12.96
CA LEU A 217 -5.74 6.30 11.64
C LEU A 217 -4.78 7.47 11.36
N ASN A 218 -3.65 7.17 10.74
CA ASN A 218 -2.72 8.17 10.21
C ASN A 218 -2.47 7.89 8.73
N TYR A 219 -2.97 8.76 7.85
CA TYR A 219 -2.73 8.70 6.41
C TYR A 219 -1.35 9.29 6.10
N LYS A 220 -0.47 8.50 5.51
CA LYS A 220 0.94 8.85 5.26
C LYS A 220 1.20 9.21 3.80
N ALA A 221 0.54 8.50 2.88
CA ALA A 221 0.69 8.68 1.45
C ALA A 221 -0.64 8.42 0.72
N PRO A 222 -0.86 9.02 -0.46
CA PRO A 222 -2.06 8.79 -1.25
C PRO A 222 -2.08 7.36 -1.83
N THR A 223 -3.19 6.65 -1.61
CA THR A 223 -3.38 5.30 -2.15
C THR A 223 -3.95 5.38 -3.56
N ARG A 224 -3.15 4.99 -4.57
CA ARG A 224 -3.62 4.92 -5.96
C ARG A 224 -4.64 3.79 -6.13
N ALA A 225 -5.59 3.96 -7.05
CA ALA A 225 -6.49 2.90 -7.46
C ALA A 225 -5.85 1.92 -8.47
N ASP A 226 -6.58 0.85 -8.76
CA ASP A 226 -6.26 -0.23 -9.71
C ASP A 226 -4.93 -0.93 -9.39
N GLN A 227 -4.70 -1.15 -8.09
CA GLN A 227 -3.56 -1.89 -7.58
C GLN A 227 -3.97 -2.78 -6.41
N PHE A 228 -3.13 -3.77 -6.13
CA PHE A 228 -3.19 -4.52 -4.88
C PHE A 228 -2.52 -3.74 -3.76
N VAL A 229 -3.12 -3.82 -2.57
CA VAL A 229 -2.52 -3.37 -1.32
C VAL A 229 -2.41 -4.54 -0.36
N ILE A 230 -1.46 -4.43 0.56
CA ILE A 230 -1.24 -5.39 1.63
C ILE A 230 -1.61 -4.70 2.93
N ILE A 231 -2.51 -5.31 3.70
CA ILE A 231 -2.87 -4.89 5.04
C ILE A 231 -2.22 -5.86 6.02
N ARG A 232 -1.29 -5.37 6.82
CA ARG A 232 -0.67 -6.15 7.90
C ARG A 232 -1.33 -5.79 9.21
N THR A 233 -1.60 -6.79 10.02
CA THR A 233 -2.23 -6.64 11.33
C THR A 233 -1.46 -7.46 12.35
N SER A 234 -1.44 -6.97 13.59
CA SER A 234 -0.81 -7.65 14.73
C SER A 234 -1.56 -7.35 16.02
N LEU A 235 -1.66 -8.37 16.87
CA LEU A 235 -2.22 -8.26 18.21
C LEU A 235 -1.21 -7.55 19.13
N ILE A 236 -1.65 -6.52 19.84
CA ILE A 236 -0.81 -5.85 20.84
C ILE A 236 -1.04 -6.48 22.21
N GLU A 237 -2.30 -6.50 22.66
CA GLU A 237 -2.66 -7.09 23.94
C GLU A 237 -4.14 -7.47 24.00
N THR A 238 -4.44 -8.49 24.80
CA THR A 238 -5.81 -8.82 25.23
C THR A 238 -5.90 -8.71 26.75
N LYS A 239 -6.93 -8.00 27.24
CA LYS A 239 -7.22 -7.82 28.66
C LYS A 239 -8.71 -8.01 28.90
N GLY A 240 -9.10 -9.22 29.31
CA GLY A 240 -10.48 -9.59 29.57
C GLY A 240 -11.36 -9.43 28.33
N ARG A 241 -12.26 -8.43 28.34
CA ARG A 241 -13.18 -8.13 27.23
C ARG A 241 -12.62 -7.14 26.20
N LYS A 242 -11.36 -6.76 26.30
CA LYS A 242 -10.74 -5.76 25.42
C LYS A 242 -9.58 -6.37 24.65
N ALA A 243 -9.51 -6.11 23.36
CA ALA A 243 -8.36 -6.42 22.51
C ALA A 243 -7.85 -5.13 21.88
N ILE A 244 -6.54 -4.92 21.95
CA ILE A 244 -5.84 -3.82 21.27
C ILE A 244 -5.03 -4.43 20.13
N VAL A 245 -5.23 -3.90 18.94
CA VAL A 245 -4.63 -4.38 17.70
C VAL A 245 -4.08 -3.19 16.92
N LYS A 246 -3.02 -3.43 16.16
CA LYS A 246 -2.44 -2.44 15.24
C LYS A 246 -2.32 -3.03 13.86
N GLY A 247 -2.29 -2.16 12.87
CA GLY A 247 -2.06 -2.56 11.50
C GLY A 247 -1.68 -1.40 10.62
N HIS A 248 -1.30 -1.71 9.40
CA HIS A 248 -1.00 -0.71 8.39
C HIS A 248 -1.29 -1.25 6.99
N VAL A 249 -1.48 -0.33 6.06
CA VAL A 249 -1.64 -0.59 4.63
C VAL A 249 -0.37 -0.17 3.93
N GLU A 250 0.16 -1.04 3.08
CA GLU A 250 1.29 -0.78 2.19
C GLU A 250 0.93 -1.12 0.74
N ASP A 251 1.59 -0.45 -0.20
CA ASP A 251 1.58 -0.88 -1.60
C ASP A 251 2.51 -2.08 -1.83
N LEU A 252 2.52 -2.65 -3.05
CA LEU A 252 3.40 -3.77 -3.38
C LEU A 252 4.90 -3.41 -3.38
N ASN A 253 5.26 -2.13 -3.34
CA ASN A 253 6.64 -1.66 -3.24
C ASN A 253 7.09 -1.45 -1.78
N GLY A 254 6.20 -1.66 -0.81
CA GLY A 254 6.47 -1.42 0.61
C GLY A 254 6.29 0.04 1.05
N THR A 255 5.67 0.89 0.22
CA THR A 255 5.34 2.27 0.64
C THR A 255 4.23 2.23 1.68
N LEU A 256 4.49 2.77 2.85
CA LEU A 256 3.49 2.90 3.91
C LEU A 256 2.42 3.94 3.52
N LEU A 257 1.17 3.48 3.39
CA LEU A 257 0.05 4.31 2.97
C LEU A 257 -0.76 4.83 4.17
N VAL A 258 -1.14 3.94 5.09
CA VAL A 258 -1.95 4.26 6.27
C VAL A 258 -1.52 3.40 7.44
N GLU A 259 -1.39 4.01 8.63
CA GLU A 259 -1.20 3.28 9.89
C GLU A 259 -2.47 3.35 10.75
N ALA A 260 -2.72 2.30 11.52
CA ALA A 260 -3.90 2.17 12.35
C ALA A 260 -3.61 1.55 13.72
N THR A 261 -4.35 1.99 14.72
CA THR A 261 -4.48 1.30 16.01
C THR A 261 -5.94 1.29 16.40
N ALA A 262 -6.43 0.14 16.81
CA ALA A 262 -7.82 -0.04 17.19
C ALA A 262 -7.96 -0.75 18.53
N THR A 263 -9.07 -0.47 19.19
CA THR A 263 -9.50 -1.14 20.41
C THR A 263 -10.87 -1.73 20.16
N PHE A 264 -10.99 -3.04 20.34
CA PHE A 264 -12.23 -3.77 20.25
C PHE A 264 -12.67 -4.22 21.63
N VAL A 265 -13.98 -4.25 21.85
CA VAL A 265 -14.58 -4.64 23.12
C VAL A 265 -15.65 -5.69 22.88
N GLN A 266 -15.59 -6.79 23.64
CA GLN A 266 -16.64 -7.79 23.67
C GLN A 266 -17.86 -7.25 24.44
N PRO A 267 -19.05 -7.16 23.82
CA PRO A 267 -20.28 -6.77 24.51
C PRO A 267 -20.63 -7.73 25.64
N ARG A 268 -21.27 -7.23 26.70
CA ARG A 268 -21.64 -8.08 27.86
C ARG A 268 -22.62 -9.19 27.50
N TYR A 269 -23.49 -8.94 26.53
CA TYR A 269 -24.46 -9.90 26.01
C TYR A 269 -23.88 -10.89 24.99
N ALA A 270 -22.56 -10.86 24.71
CA ALA A 270 -21.95 -11.77 23.74
C ALA A 270 -22.18 -13.26 24.07
N LYS A 271 -22.29 -13.61 25.35
CA LYS A 271 -22.59 -14.98 25.82
C LYS A 271 -23.96 -15.49 25.37
N LEU A 272 -24.86 -14.59 24.97
CA LEU A 272 -26.21 -14.91 24.53
C LEU A 272 -26.33 -14.99 23.00
N LEU A 273 -25.27 -14.63 22.26
CA LEU A 273 -25.27 -14.68 20.79
C LEU A 273 -24.79 -16.05 20.31
N ASN A 274 -25.56 -16.68 19.42
CA ASN A 274 -25.10 -17.88 18.73
C ASN A 274 -23.96 -17.50 17.75
N SER A 275 -22.72 -17.68 18.19
CA SER A 275 -21.51 -17.11 17.59
C SER A 275 -21.04 -17.85 16.33
N ALA A 276 -21.60 -19.01 16.00
CA ALA A 276 -21.09 -19.84 14.92
C ALA A 276 -21.25 -19.22 13.52
N HIS A 277 -22.35 -18.51 13.24
CA HIS A 277 -22.54 -17.80 11.97
C HIS A 277 -21.58 -16.63 11.77
N LEU A 278 -21.18 -15.94 12.86
CA LEU A 278 -20.18 -14.87 12.79
C LEU A 278 -18.79 -15.46 12.49
N ARG A 279 -18.44 -16.58 13.14
CA ARG A 279 -17.16 -17.27 12.94
C ARG A 279 -16.95 -17.72 11.49
N GLN A 280 -17.98 -18.32 10.88
CA GLN A 280 -17.92 -18.77 9.49
C GLN A 280 -17.77 -17.58 8.51
N ALA A 281 -18.46 -16.47 8.75
CA ALA A 281 -18.34 -15.27 7.91
C ALA A 281 -16.92 -14.68 7.95
N MET A 282 -16.23 -14.80 9.09
CA MET A 282 -14.84 -14.39 9.28
C MET A 282 -13.81 -15.42 8.77
N GLY A 283 -14.27 -16.56 8.24
CA GLY A 283 -13.44 -17.57 7.59
C GLY A 283 -12.81 -18.60 8.54
N GLU A 284 -13.33 -18.79 9.75
CA GLU A 284 -12.93 -19.92 10.61
C GLU A 284 -13.43 -21.24 9.99
N PRO A 285 -12.59 -22.30 9.89
CA PRO A 285 -13.03 -23.60 9.40
C PRO A 285 -14.09 -24.22 10.35
N PRO A 286 -15.15 -24.87 9.83
CA PRO A 286 -16.19 -25.47 10.65
C PRO A 286 -15.62 -26.61 11.50
N LYS A 287 -16.02 -26.68 12.79
CA LYS A 287 -15.52 -27.68 13.76
C LYS A 287 -16.31 -29.00 13.78
N SER A 288 -17.48 -29.10 13.13
CA SER A 288 -18.28 -30.33 13.03
C SER A 288 -19.48 -30.17 12.07
N ASP A 289 -20.02 -31.30 11.57
CA ASP A 289 -21.20 -31.43 10.67
C ASP A 289 -22.57 -31.16 11.34
N GLU A 290 -22.60 -30.51 12.51
CA GLU A 290 -23.87 -30.24 13.18
C GLU A 290 -24.61 -29.05 12.53
N PRO A 291 -25.91 -29.21 12.21
CA PRO A 291 -26.70 -28.13 11.62
C PRO A 291 -26.88 -26.99 12.63
N LEU A 292 -26.61 -25.77 12.16
CA LEU A 292 -26.71 -24.55 12.94
C LEU A 292 -28.17 -24.18 13.22
N HIS A 293 -28.60 -24.33 14.48
CA HIS A 293 -29.89 -23.81 14.93
C HIS A 293 -29.86 -22.28 14.97
N LEU A 294 -30.55 -21.67 14.01
CA LEU A 294 -30.82 -20.23 13.99
C LEU A 294 -31.69 -19.87 15.19
N ALA A 295 -31.33 -18.78 15.88
CA ALA A 295 -32.17 -18.14 16.89
C ALA A 295 -33.28 -17.29 16.23
N ASP A 296 -33.63 -17.60 14.99
CA ASP A 296 -34.83 -17.11 14.34
C ASP A 296 -35.89 -18.14 14.69
N GLY A 297 -36.79 -17.77 15.58
CA GLY A 297 -37.83 -18.64 16.08
C GLY A 297 -38.76 -19.06 14.95
N GLU A 298 -38.44 -20.15 14.28
CA GLU A 298 -39.42 -20.97 13.55
C GLU A 298 -38.95 -22.41 13.46
N ASN A 299 -39.81 -23.30 13.97
CA ASN A 299 -39.71 -24.75 13.82
C ASN A 299 -39.72 -25.10 12.33
N VAL A 300 -38.53 -25.35 11.76
CA VAL A 300 -38.38 -25.92 10.42
C VAL A 300 -38.91 -27.37 10.34
N SER A 301 -39.39 -27.93 11.45
CA SER A 301 -40.04 -29.24 11.56
C SER A 301 -41.54 -29.23 11.24
N LYS A 302 -42.15 -28.07 10.86
CA LYS A 302 -43.59 -27.98 10.58
C LYS A 302 -44.01 -27.54 9.18
N LEU A 303 -43.10 -27.21 8.26
CA LEU A 303 -43.48 -27.12 6.84
C LEU A 303 -43.20 -28.46 6.16
N GLY A 304 -44.24 -29.29 6.11
CA GLY A 304 -44.23 -30.55 5.37
C GLY A 304 -43.96 -30.30 3.89
N VAL A 305 -42.80 -30.78 3.43
CA VAL A 305 -42.55 -31.07 2.02
C VAL A 305 -42.15 -32.53 1.93
N HIS A 306 -43.15 -33.35 1.60
CA HIS A 306 -42.97 -34.70 1.09
C HIS A 306 -42.17 -34.59 -0.21
N ILE A 307 -40.98 -35.19 -0.29
CA ILE A 307 -40.38 -35.57 -1.56
C ILE A 307 -40.49 -37.08 -1.66
N ASP A 308 -41.68 -37.51 -2.07
CA ASP A 308 -41.87 -38.79 -2.74
C ASP A 308 -41.29 -38.67 -4.15
N GLY A 309 -40.50 -39.65 -4.58
CA GLY A 309 -40.02 -39.64 -5.96
C GLY A 309 -38.78 -40.47 -6.26
N LYS A 310 -38.74 -41.71 -5.80
CA LYS A 310 -37.93 -42.76 -6.42
C LYS A 310 -38.70 -43.30 -7.62
N LYS A 311 -38.16 -43.19 -8.84
CA LYS A 311 -38.44 -44.11 -9.95
C LYS A 311 -37.36 -43.99 -11.03
N GLU A 312 -36.75 -45.15 -11.27
CA GLU A 312 -36.06 -45.66 -12.48
C GLU A 312 -35.15 -44.73 -13.28
#